data_AF-A0AAW9KQW9-F1
#
_entry.id   AF-A0AAW9KQW9-F1
#
_cell.length_a   1.000
_cell.length_b   1.000
_cell.length_c   1.000
_cell.angle_alpha   90.00
_cell.angle_beta   90.00
_cell.angle_gamma   90.00
#
_symmetry.space_group_name_H-M   'P 1'
#
loop_
_entity.id
_entity.type
_entity.pdbx_description
1 polymer ?
#
loop_
_entity_poly.entity_id
_entity_poly.type
_entity_poly.pdbx_seq_one_letter_code
_entity_poly.pdbx_strand_id
1 'polypeptide(L)'
;MVERVEWLSPIDYEILEFYEECDIKASAKVVSANIDYSRNYTNRRFRALSKAGLLRKDEDSGLYELSDDARKFLKGEVDEEAFKQVE
;
A
#
# COMPACT_ATOMS: atom_id res chain seq x y z
N MET A 1 3.22 -4.12 -15.87
CA MET A 1 3.69 -2.87 -15.24
C MET A 1 2.49 -1.96 -15.25
N VAL A 2 1.98 -1.61 -14.08
CA VAL A 2 0.83 -0.70 -13.94
C VAL A 2 1.26 0.67 -14.44
N GLU A 3 0.34 1.46 -15.01
CA GLU A 3 0.62 2.87 -15.25
C GLU A 3 0.96 3.57 -13.91
N ARG A 4 1.55 4.78 -14.00
CA ARG A 4 1.91 5.56 -12.81
C ARG A 4 0.77 6.50 -12.40
N VAL A 5 0.12 6.18 -11.29
CA VAL A 5 -0.79 7.10 -10.60
C VAL A 5 -0.01 8.30 -10.04
N GLU A 6 -0.39 9.52 -10.42
CA GLU A 6 0.38 10.76 -10.14
C GLU A 6 0.71 11.00 -8.65
N TRP A 7 -0.15 10.59 -7.73
CA TRP A 7 0.04 10.83 -6.28
C TRP A 7 0.81 9.72 -5.55
N LEU A 8 1.00 8.56 -6.20
CA LEU A 8 1.80 7.47 -5.67
C LEU A 8 3.30 7.78 -5.83
N SER A 9 4.01 7.61 -4.74
CA SER A 9 5.47 7.68 -4.63
C SER A 9 6.07 6.29 -4.92
N PRO A 10 7.32 6.19 -5.37
CA PRO A 10 7.99 4.88 -5.58
C PRO A 10 7.87 3.91 -4.40
N ILE A 11 8.02 4.40 -3.17
CA ILE A 11 7.85 3.60 -1.94
C ILE A 11 6.46 2.93 -1.85
N ASP A 12 5.41 3.54 -2.39
CA ASP A 12 4.08 2.95 -2.29
C ASP A 12 3.98 1.67 -3.08
N TYR A 13 4.58 1.65 -4.28
CA TYR A 13 4.67 0.46 -5.09
C TYR A 13 5.48 -0.61 -4.35
N GLU A 14 6.62 -0.26 -3.74
CA GLU A 14 7.38 -1.22 -2.93
C GLU A 14 6.59 -1.77 -1.74
N ILE A 15 5.78 -0.93 -1.07
CA ILE A 15 4.91 -1.39 0.01
C ILE A 15 3.87 -2.37 -0.54
N LEU A 16 3.17 -2.03 -1.61
CA LEU A 16 2.11 -2.86 -2.19
C LEU A 16 2.66 -4.18 -2.74
N GLU A 17 3.79 -4.12 -3.45
CA GLU A 17 4.51 -5.30 -3.95
C GLU A 17 4.97 -6.21 -2.81
N PHE A 18 5.52 -5.65 -1.73
CA PHE A 18 5.92 -6.44 -0.56
C PHE A 18 4.75 -7.25 0.04
N TYR A 19 3.57 -6.64 0.14
CA TYR A 19 2.37 -7.33 0.62
C TYR A 19 1.85 -8.39 -0.36
N GLU A 20 1.90 -8.12 -1.67
CA GLU A 20 1.48 -9.09 -2.70
C GLU A 20 2.42 -10.29 -2.76
N GLU A 21 3.74 -10.07 -2.68
CA GLU A 21 4.74 -11.14 -2.70
C GLU A 21 4.68 -12.03 -1.45
N CYS A 22 4.47 -11.43 -0.28
CA CYS A 22 4.49 -12.18 0.98
C CYS A 22 3.13 -12.78 1.35
N ASP A 23 2.02 -12.21 0.86
CA ASP A 23 0.65 -12.57 1.23
C ASP A 23 0.41 -12.60 2.76
N ILE A 24 0.77 -11.49 3.44
CA ILE A 24 0.77 -11.39 4.91
C ILE A 24 -0.09 -10.25 5.45
N LYS A 25 -0.40 -10.35 6.75
CA LYS A 25 -0.81 -9.21 7.58
C LYS A 25 0.40 -8.69 8.37
N ALA A 26 0.76 -7.43 8.19
CA ALA A 26 1.96 -6.86 8.80
C ALA A 26 1.75 -5.40 9.22
N SER A 27 2.54 -4.93 10.18
CA SER A 27 2.55 -3.53 10.58
C SER A 27 3.52 -2.72 9.72
N ALA A 28 3.31 -1.40 9.65
CA ALA A 28 4.25 -0.47 9.01
C ALA A 28 5.68 -0.58 9.58
N LYS A 29 5.83 -0.97 10.85
CA LYS A 29 7.16 -1.21 11.47
C LYS A 29 7.87 -2.38 10.80
N VAL A 30 7.17 -3.50 10.61
CA VAL A 30 7.73 -4.70 9.97
C VAL A 30 8.11 -4.38 8.53
N VAL A 31 7.20 -3.76 7.77
CA VAL A 31 7.47 -3.42 6.37
C VAL A 31 8.65 -2.45 6.26
N SER A 32 8.68 -1.36 7.05
CA SER A 32 9.81 -0.40 7.04
C SER A 32 11.17 -0.98 7.41
N ALA A 33 11.22 -2.17 8.02
CA ALA A 33 12.48 -2.85 8.32
C ALA A 33 12.99 -3.69 7.15
N ASN A 34 12.16 -3.89 6.12
CA ASN A 34 12.44 -4.74 4.96
C ASN A 34 12.44 -3.95 3.63
N ILE A 35 12.07 -2.67 3.67
CA ILE A 35 12.18 -1.75 2.54
C ILE A 35 13.20 -0.68 2.93
N ASP A 36 14.01 -0.19 1.98
CA ASP A 36 15.12 0.76 2.23
C ASP A 36 14.67 2.20 2.54
N TYR A 37 13.56 2.34 3.28
CA TYR A 37 12.92 3.60 3.63
C TYR A 37 12.80 3.81 5.14
N SER A 38 12.88 5.07 5.57
CA SER A 38 12.73 5.40 6.98
C SER A 38 11.33 5.07 7.49
N ARG A 39 11.26 4.50 8.71
CA ARG A 39 10.00 4.18 9.38
C ARG A 39 9.02 5.35 9.44
N ASN A 40 9.49 6.58 9.68
CA ASN A 40 8.62 7.76 9.75
C ASN A 40 7.95 8.06 8.39
N TYR A 41 8.72 7.95 7.30
CA TYR A 41 8.20 8.14 5.96
C TYR A 41 7.23 7.01 5.56
N THR A 42 7.60 5.75 5.81
CA THR A 42 6.73 4.58 5.58
C THR A 42 5.38 4.73 6.30
N ASN A 43 5.38 5.17 7.57
CA ASN A 43 4.12 5.38 8.31
C ASN A 43 3.23 6.48 7.70
N ARG A 44 3.80 7.51 7.07
CA ARG A 44 2.99 8.52 6.37
C ARG A 44 2.34 7.92 5.12
N ARG A 45 3.08 7.09 4.38
CA ARG A 45 2.57 6.42 3.17
C ARG A 45 1.50 5.38 3.49
N PHE A 46 1.68 4.57 4.53
CA PHE A 46 0.65 3.63 5.01
C PHE A 46 -0.70 4.30 5.27
N ARG A 47 -0.70 5.48 5.89
CA ARG A 47 -1.94 6.24 6.13
C ARG A 47 -2.57 6.70 4.82
N ALA A 48 -1.77 7.21 3.88
CA ALA A 48 -2.27 7.63 2.57
C ALA A 48 -2.85 6.46 1.77
N LEU A 49 -2.14 5.34 1.71
CA LEU A 49 -2.57 4.11 1.04
C LEU A 49 -3.84 3.53 1.67
N SER A 50 -3.91 3.51 3.00
CA SER A 50 -5.10 3.01 3.68
C SER A 50 -6.32 3.90 3.45
N LYS A 51 -6.12 5.22 3.45
CA LYS A 51 -7.18 6.19 3.15
C LYS A 51 -7.67 6.09 1.70
N ALA A 52 -6.77 5.78 0.76
CA ALA A 52 -7.10 5.52 -0.64
C ALA A 52 -7.71 4.11 -0.88
N GLY A 53 -7.90 3.30 0.16
CA GLY A 53 -8.46 1.95 0.05
C GLY A 53 -7.50 0.90 -0.50
N LEU A 54 -6.21 1.23 -0.67
CA LEU A 54 -5.19 0.30 -1.16
C LEU A 54 -4.68 -0.64 -0.07
N LEU A 55 -4.71 -0.21 1.19
CA LEU A 55 -4.43 -1.03 2.35
C LEU A 55 -5.63 -1.06 3.30
N ARG A 56 -6.01 -2.24 3.79
CA ARG A 56 -6.98 -2.36 4.88
C ARG A 56 -6.25 -2.48 6.20
N LYS A 57 -6.67 -1.72 7.20
CA LYS A 57 -6.20 -1.84 8.57
C LYS A 57 -7.21 -2.68 9.34
N ASP A 58 -6.73 -3.76 9.93
CA ASP A 58 -7.48 -4.55 10.89
C ASP A 58 -7.53 -3.79 12.22
N GLU A 59 -8.73 -3.49 12.71
CA GLU A 59 -8.90 -2.63 13.89
C GLU A 59 -8.55 -3.33 15.20
N ASP A 60 -8.65 -4.66 15.26
CA ASP A 60 -8.36 -5.44 16.46
C ASP A 60 -6.84 -5.63 16.66
N SER A 61 -6.13 -5.97 15.59
CA SER A 61 -4.67 -6.24 15.62
C SER A 61 -3.82 -5.01 15.26
N GLY A 62 -4.41 -4.01 14.60
CA GLY A 62 -3.70 -2.86 14.06
C GLY A 62 -2.77 -3.17 12.87
N LEU A 63 -2.83 -4.39 12.34
CA LEU A 63 -2.05 -4.83 11.18
C LEU A 63 -2.71 -4.37 9.88
N TYR A 64 -1.90 -4.23 8.85
CA TYR A 64 -2.36 -3.91 7.51
C TYR A 64 -2.30 -5.14 6.62
N GLU A 65 -3.19 -5.19 5.65
CA GLU A 65 -3.24 -6.16 4.57
C GLU A 65 -3.56 -5.45 3.25
N LEU A 66 -3.23 -6.09 2.13
CA LEU A 66 -3.61 -5.59 0.81
C LEU A 66 -5.13 -5.67 0.63
N SER A 67 -5.73 -4.64 0.04
CA SER A 67 -7.14 -4.71 -0.37
C SER A 67 -7.29 -5.52 -1.67
N ASP A 68 -8.49 -6.03 -1.92
CA ASP A 68 -8.78 -6.77 -3.15
C ASP A 68 -8.61 -5.89 -4.39
N ASP A 69 -8.92 -4.60 -4.28
CA ASP A 69 -8.75 -3.64 -5.38
C ASP A 69 -7.28 -3.29 -5.61
N ALA A 70 -6.46 -3.23 -4.56
CA ALA A 70 -5.01 -3.10 -4.72
C ALA A 70 -4.39 -4.30 -5.44
N ARG A 71 -4.89 -5.53 -5.21
CA ARG A 71 -4.41 -6.72 -5.93
C ARG A 71 -4.71 -6.62 -7.42
N LYS A 72 -5.93 -6.22 -7.76
CA LYS A 72 -6.32 -6.00 -9.17
C LYS A 72 -5.52 -4.88 -9.80
N PHE A 73 -5.30 -3.78 -9.08
CA PHE A 73 -4.44 -2.67 -9.50
C PHE A 73 -3.03 -3.14 -9.86
N LEU A 74 -2.37 -3.91 -8.97
CA LEU A 74 -1.03 -4.47 -9.24
C LEU A 74 -1.00 -5.38 -10.47
N LYS A 75 -2.12 -6.05 -10.79
CA LYS A 75 -2.28 -6.88 -11.99
C LYS A 75 -2.63 -6.08 -13.25
N GLY A 76 -2.88 -4.78 -13.14
CA GLY A 76 -3.35 -3.94 -14.24
C GLY A 76 -4.80 -4.20 -14.64
N GLU A 77 -5.59 -4.80 -13.75
CA GLU A 77 -7.01 -5.14 -13.98
C GLU A 77 -7.97 -4.01 -13.59
N VAL A 78 -7.47 -2.93 -12.97
CA VAL A 78 -8.25 -1.76 -12.54
C VAL A 78 -7.56 -0.50 -13.03
N ASP A 79 -8.36 0.44 -13.53
CA ASP A 79 -7.91 1.74 -14.03
C ASP A 79 -7.48 2.67 -12.89
N GLU A 80 -6.50 3.52 -13.16
CA GLU A 80 -5.84 4.41 -12.18
C GLU A 80 -6.82 5.39 -11.52
N GLU A 81 -7.85 5.80 -12.25
CA GLU A 81 -8.87 6.73 -11.78
C GLU A 81 -9.68 6.19 -10.60
N ALA A 82 -9.61 4.88 -10.33
CA ALA A 82 -10.25 4.27 -9.17
C ALA A 82 -9.64 4.75 -7.84
N PHE A 83 -8.37 5.16 -7.82
CA PHE A 83 -7.63 5.49 -6.60
C PHE A 83 -7.36 6.99 -6.50
N LYS A 84 -8.33 7.73 -5.97
CA LYS A 84 -8.19 9.17 -5.74
C LYS A 84 -7.49 9.46 -4.43
N GLN A 85 -6.63 10.47 -4.43
CA GLN A 85 -6.07 11.03 -3.21
C GLN A 85 -7.23 11.59 -2.37
N VAL A 86 -7.45 11.03 -1.18
CA VAL A 86 -8.49 11.52 -0.27
C VAL A 86 -7.86 12.60 0.61
N GLU A 87 -8.31 13.86 0.49
CA GLU A 87 -7.86 15.03 1.29
C GLU A 87 -8.06 14.85 2.79
#